data_AF-A0A351Z0S9-F1
#
_entry.id   AF-A0A351Z0S9-F1
#
_cell.length_a   1.000
_cell.length_b   1.000
_cell.length_c   1.000
_cell.angle_alpha   90.00
_cell.angle_beta   90.00
_cell.angle_gamma   90.00
#
_symmetry.space_group_name_H-M   'P 1'
#
loop_
_entity.id
_entity.type
_entity.pdbx_description
1 polymer ?
#
loop_
_entity_poly.entity_id
_entity_poly.type
_entity_poly.pdbx_seq_one_letter_code
_entity_poly.pdbx_strand_id
1 'polypeptide(L)'
;MAPTKIKCDQITEGVCYSAPVFFDDGVNMFLAANHPAKKYHVIALTRWNVPFLVTAGKKLDCAPSAAQDSVQEIDASEFDTDIGELEAL
;
A
#
# COMPACT_ATOMS: atom_id res chain seq x y z
N MET A 1 8.73 -6.88 17.59
CA MET A 1 7.98 -7.97 16.92
C MET A 1 8.55 -8.09 15.51
N ALA A 2 9.00 -9.26 15.08
CA ALA A 2 9.59 -9.41 13.75
C ALA A 2 8.49 -9.40 12.66
N PRO A 3 8.74 -8.83 11.47
CA PRO A 3 7.78 -8.89 10.37
C PRO A 3 7.58 -10.33 9.90
N THR A 4 6.32 -10.69 9.65
CA THR A 4 5.88 -12.00 9.16
C THR A 4 5.81 -11.98 7.64
N LYS A 5 6.34 -13.02 6.99
CA LYS A 5 6.21 -13.22 5.55
C LYS A 5 4.86 -13.86 5.24
N ILE A 6 4.13 -13.28 4.29
CA ILE A 6 2.84 -13.78 3.80
C ILE A 6 3.07 -14.29 2.38
N LYS A 7 2.71 -15.53 2.10
CA LYS A 7 2.70 -16.03 0.73
C LYS A 7 1.55 -15.39 -0.05
N CYS A 8 1.77 -15.10 -1.33
CA CYS A 8 0.75 -14.43 -2.15
C CYS A 8 -0.58 -15.21 -2.27
N ASP A 9 -0.54 -16.54 -2.16
CA ASP A 9 -1.71 -17.43 -2.13
C ASP A 9 -2.66 -17.16 -0.94
N GLN A 10 -2.17 -16.57 0.14
CA GLN A 10 -2.97 -16.18 1.30
C GLN A 10 -3.67 -14.82 1.12
N ILE A 11 -3.31 -14.06 0.08
CA ILE A 11 -3.95 -12.79 -0.25
C ILE A 11 -5.15 -13.05 -1.14
N THR A 12 -6.32 -13.14 -0.51
CA THR A 12 -7.61 -13.28 -1.20
C THR A 12 -8.42 -12.00 -1.08
N GLU A 13 -9.39 -11.82 -1.98
CA GLU A 13 -10.33 -10.71 -1.88
C GLU A 13 -10.98 -10.64 -0.48
N GLY A 14 -11.03 -9.46 0.11
CA GLY A 14 -11.57 -9.21 1.45
C GLY A 14 -10.58 -9.40 2.61
N VAL A 15 -9.38 -9.93 2.39
CA VAL A 15 -8.42 -10.10 3.50
C VAL A 15 -7.95 -8.75 4.05
N CYS A 16 -7.85 -8.65 5.37
CA CYS A 16 -7.29 -7.50 6.08
C CYS A 16 -6.16 -7.92 7.02
N TYR A 17 -5.29 -6.98 7.33
CA TYR A 17 -4.22 -7.15 8.31
C TYR A 17 -4.22 -6.01 9.32
N SER A 18 -3.87 -6.29 10.56
CA SER A 18 -3.85 -5.31 11.66
C SER A 18 -2.73 -4.26 11.56
N ALA A 19 -1.83 -4.42 10.59
CA ALA A 19 -0.76 -3.49 10.26
C ALA A 19 -0.61 -3.45 8.73
N PRO A 20 0.09 -2.46 8.16
CA PRO A 20 0.27 -2.39 6.72
C PRO A 20 1.03 -3.61 6.18
N VAL A 21 0.76 -3.95 4.94
CA VAL A 21 1.43 -5.01 4.19
C VAL A 21 2.30 -4.34 3.14
N PHE A 22 3.58 -4.73 3.11
CA PHE A 22 4.59 -4.22 2.20
C PHE A 22 5.04 -5.33 1.24
N PHE A 23 5.68 -4.91 0.15
CA PHE A 23 6.48 -5.82 -0.67
C PHE A 23 7.73 -6.30 0.09
N ASP A 24 8.48 -7.22 -0.52
CA ASP A 24 9.67 -7.82 0.08
C ASP A 24 10.78 -6.80 0.39
N ASP A 25 10.76 -5.63 -0.27
CA ASP A 25 11.61 -4.49 0.03
C ASP A 25 11.35 -3.83 1.40
N GLY A 26 10.16 -4.02 1.98
CA GLY A 26 9.73 -3.38 3.22
C GLY A 26 9.53 -1.86 3.14
N VAL A 27 9.62 -1.28 1.95
CA VAL A 27 9.49 0.17 1.69
C VAL A 27 8.18 0.46 0.98
N ASN A 28 7.89 -0.29 -0.09
CA ASN A 28 6.69 -0.07 -0.89
C ASN A 28 5.49 -0.77 -0.24
N MET A 29 4.45 0.02 0.05
CA MET A 29 3.23 -0.50 0.64
C MET A 29 2.34 -1.12 -0.44
N PHE A 30 1.84 -2.32 -0.15
CA PHE A 30 0.86 -3.02 -0.99
C PHE A 30 -0.57 -2.82 -0.47
N LEU A 31 -0.78 -2.91 0.85
CA LEU A 31 -2.09 -2.79 1.48
C LEU A 31 -1.99 -2.02 2.80
N ALA A 32 -2.85 -1.04 2.99
CA ALA A 32 -2.92 -0.29 4.24
C ALA A 32 -3.51 -1.15 5.39
N ALA A 33 -3.18 -0.80 6.63
CA ALA A 33 -3.69 -1.48 7.81
C ALA A 33 -5.22 -1.41 7.89
N ASN A 34 -5.88 -2.53 8.19
CA ASN A 34 -7.34 -2.65 8.28
C ASN A 34 -8.12 -2.38 6.98
N HIS A 35 -7.44 -2.28 5.83
CA HIS A 35 -8.10 -2.15 4.53
C HIS A 35 -8.22 -3.52 3.85
N PRO A 36 -9.40 -3.87 3.29
CA PRO A 36 -9.60 -5.14 2.62
C PRO A 36 -8.91 -5.16 1.26
N ALA A 37 -8.23 -6.26 0.95
CA ALA A 37 -7.69 -6.50 -0.37
C ALA A 37 -8.83 -6.61 -1.40
N LYS A 38 -8.93 -5.64 -2.31
CA LYS A 38 -9.84 -5.69 -3.46
C LYS A 38 -9.32 -6.62 -4.57
N LYS A 39 -10.20 -7.09 -5.46
CA LYS A 39 -9.88 -8.01 -6.57
C LYS A 39 -8.67 -7.58 -7.42
N TYR A 40 -8.52 -6.28 -7.72
CA TYR A 40 -7.40 -5.80 -8.54
C TYR A 40 -6.04 -5.98 -7.86
N HIS A 41 -5.97 -5.95 -6.53
CA HIS A 41 -4.73 -6.23 -5.79
C HIS A 41 -4.27 -7.66 -6.03
N VAL A 42 -5.19 -8.63 -5.97
CA VAL A 42 -4.90 -10.05 -6.23
C VAL A 42 -4.42 -10.24 -7.67
N ILE A 43 -5.07 -9.58 -8.64
CA ILE A 43 -4.66 -9.62 -10.04
C ILE A 43 -3.24 -9.06 -10.23
N ALA A 44 -2.92 -7.96 -9.55
CA ALA A 44 -1.58 -7.35 -9.62
C ALA A 44 -0.48 -8.30 -9.10
N LEU A 45 -0.71 -8.96 -7.95
CA LEU A 45 0.24 -9.93 -7.40
C LEU A 45 0.54 -11.08 -8.39
N THR A 46 -0.51 -11.61 -9.03
CA THR A 46 -0.36 -12.67 -10.03
C THR A 46 0.39 -12.16 -11.26
N ARG A 47 0.05 -10.97 -11.77
CA ARG A 47 0.66 -10.40 -12.98
C ARG A 47 2.14 -10.07 -12.78
N TRP A 48 2.52 -9.63 -11.59
CA TRP A 48 3.90 -9.27 -11.25
C TRP A 48 4.70 -10.45 -10.68
N ASN A 49 4.07 -11.63 -10.53
CA ASN A 49 4.70 -12.83 -9.99
C ASN A 49 5.35 -12.61 -8.61
N VAL A 50 4.65 -11.90 -7.73
CA VAL A 50 5.16 -11.56 -6.39
C VAL A 50 5.15 -12.81 -5.51
N PRO A 51 6.30 -13.25 -4.96
CA PRO A 51 6.38 -14.51 -4.22
C PRO A 51 5.84 -14.41 -2.78
N PHE A 52 6.13 -13.30 -2.11
CA PHE A 52 5.67 -13.04 -0.75
C PHE A 52 5.57 -11.54 -0.47
N LEU A 53 4.78 -11.21 0.54
CA LEU A 53 4.65 -9.89 1.12
C LEU A 53 5.11 -9.94 2.59
N VAL A 54 5.26 -8.78 3.22
CA VAL A 54 5.66 -8.69 4.62
C VAL A 54 4.72 -7.80 5.41
N THR A 55 4.39 -8.20 6.64
CA THR A 55 3.63 -7.37 7.57
C THR A 55 4.09 -7.61 9.00
N ALA A 56 4.05 -6.59 9.86
CA ALA A 56 4.20 -6.75 11.29
C ALA A 56 2.89 -7.14 11.99
N GLY A 57 1.77 -7.14 11.25
CA GLY A 57 0.43 -7.38 11.76
C GLY A 57 0.00 -8.85 11.71
N LYS A 58 -1.26 -9.07 12.03
CA LYS A 58 -1.93 -10.38 11.93
C LYS A 58 -3.12 -10.25 10.99
N LYS A 59 -3.52 -11.35 10.36
CA LYS A 59 -4.75 -11.42 9.57
C LYS A 59 -5.95 -11.08 10.47
N LEU A 60 -6.86 -10.28 9.94
CA LEU A 60 -8.11 -9.90 10.59
C LEU A 60 -9.30 -10.40 9.77
N ASP A 61 -10.37 -10.73 10.48
CA ASP A 61 -11.69 -10.95 9.88
C ASP A 61 -12.32 -9.58 9.61
N CYS A 62 -11.99 -9.03 8.44
CA CYS A 62 -12.60 -7.80 7.97
C CYS A 62 -14.03 -8.08 7.55
N ALA A 63 -15.01 -7.48 8.24
CA ALA A 63 -16.28 -7.23 7.60
C ALA A 63 -16.04 -6.33 6.37
N PRO A 64 -16.85 -6.44 5.30
CA PRO A 64 -16.82 -5.50 4.18
C PRO A 64 -17.29 -4.12 4.67
N SER A 65 -16.45 -3.44 5.43
CA SER A 65 -16.68 -2.07 5.85
C SER A 65 -16.25 -1.18 4.70
N ALA A 66 -17.13 -0.27 4.29
CA ALA A 66 -16.89 0.78 3.32
C ALA A 66 -15.84 1.77 3.85
N ALA A 67 -14.60 1.31 4.04
CA ALA A 67 -13.47 2.11 4.51
C ALA A 67 -13.20 3.18 3.45
N GLN A 68 -13.53 4.40 3.82
CA GLN A 68 -13.46 5.59 2.99
C GLN A 68 -12.04 5.76 2.47
N ASP A 69 -11.91 5.85 1.14
CA ASP A 69 -10.73 6.31 0.42
C ASP A 69 -10.41 7.73 0.92
N SER A 70 -9.70 7.80 2.04
CA SER A 70 -9.14 9.04 2.57
C SER A 70 -7.87 9.27 1.77
N VAL A 71 -8.04 9.58 0.49
CA VAL A 71 -6.94 10.05 -0.36
C VAL A 71 -6.50 11.37 0.28
N GLN A 72 -5.37 11.38 0.96
CA GLN A 72 -4.70 12.64 1.28
C GLN A 72 -4.24 13.19 -0.07
N GLU A 73 -5.05 14.08 -0.65
CA GLU A 73 -4.63 14.94 -1.75
C GLU A 73 -3.37 15.65 -1.30
N ILE A 74 -2.25 15.29 -1.93
CA ILE A 74 -1.01 16.05 -1.80
C ILE A 74 -1.29 17.32 -2.60
N ASP A 75 -1.52 18.44 -1.90
CA ASP A 75 -1.74 19.73 -2.54
C ASP A 75 -0.46 20.11 -3.30
N ALA A 76 -0.49 20.01 -4.62
CA ALA A 76 0.66 20.28 -5.49
C ALA A 76 1.01 21.78 -5.59
N SER A 77 0.44 22.60 -4.71
CA SER A 77 0.54 24.06 -4.70
C SER A 77 1.85 24.60 -4.12
N GLU A 78 2.73 23.77 -3.56
CA GLU A 78 4.01 24.21 -2.95
C GLU A 78 5.26 23.93 -3.79
N PHE A 79 5.15 23.52 -5.06
CA PHE A 79 6.31 23.08 -5.86
C PHE A 79 6.85 24.08 -6.91
N ASP A 80 6.40 25.33 -6.94
CA ASP A 80 6.82 26.28 -7.99
C ASP A 80 7.16 27.67 -7.44
N THR A 81 8.25 27.79 -6.69
CA THR A 81 8.93 29.08 -6.52
C THR A 81 10.45 28.86 -6.43
N ASP A 82 11.20 29.59 -7.25
CA ASP A 82 12.66 29.77 -7.23
C ASP A 82 13.58 28.81 -8.03
N ILE A 83 13.21 28.48 -9.28
CA ILE A 83 14.22 28.24 -10.34
C ILE A 83 13.91 29.19 -11.51
N GLY A 84 14.46 30.41 -11.48
CA GLY A 84 14.21 31.35 -12.56
C GLY A 84 14.70 32.79 -12.40
N GLU A 85 15.78 33.06 -11.66
CA GLU A 85 16.41 34.40 -11.68
C GLU A 85 17.93 34.30 -11.72
N LEU A 86 18.48 33.86 -12.86
CA LEU A 86 19.93 33.94 -13.13
C LEU A 86 20.30 34.40 -14.54
N GLU A 87 19.37 35.00 -15.29
CA GLU A 87 19.72 35.70 -16.54
C GLU A 87 18.96 37.02 -16.68
N ALA A 88 19.54 38.10 -16.14
CA ALA A 88 19.31 39.44 -16.64
C ALA A 88 20.54 40.33 -16.37
N LEU A 89 21.31 40.54 -17.44
CA LEU A 89 22.26 41.64 -17.72
C LEU A 89 23.51 41.84 -16.85
#